data_AF-A0A094PYB1-F1
#
_entry.id   AF-A0A094PYB1-F1
#
_cell.length_a   1.000
_cell.length_b   1.000
_cell.length_c   1.000
_cell.angle_alpha   90.00
_cell.angle_beta   90.00
_cell.angle_gamma   90.00
#
_symmetry.space_group_name_H-M   'P 1'
#
loop_
_entity.id
_entity.type
_entity.pdbx_description
1 polymer ?
#
loop_
_entity_poly.entity_id
_entity_poly.type
_entity_poly.pdbx_seq_one_letter_code
_entity_poly.pdbx_strand_id
1 'polypeptide(L)' 'MSAAGSSDGKYKIGGLEVEVKDSIARLTSNGSLAGSTLTMEEAFLNFIKKMAFQ' A
#
# COMPACT_ATOMS: atom_id res chain seq x y z
N MET A 1 -3.09 1.86 -8.67
CA MET A 1 -3.94 2.02 -7.47
C MET A 1 -3.58 3.33 -6.80
N SER A 2 -4.51 4.06 -6.18
CA SER A 2 -4.24 5.44 -5.71
C SER A 2 -3.20 5.54 -4.58
N ALA A 3 -2.94 4.45 -3.83
CA ALA A 3 -1.91 4.41 -2.78
C ALA A 3 -0.55 3.86 -3.25
N ALA A 4 -0.47 3.27 -4.45
CA ALA A 4 0.75 2.61 -4.93
C ALA A 4 1.87 3.65 -5.13
N GLY A 5 3.05 3.40 -4.54
CA GLY A 5 4.19 4.32 -4.60
C GLY A 5 4.03 5.61 -3.79
N SER A 6 3.02 5.72 -2.92
CA SER A 6 2.87 6.89 -2.04
C SER A 6 3.86 6.84 -0.88
N SER A 7 4.51 7.96 -0.57
CA SER A 7 5.32 8.13 0.63
C SER A 7 4.46 8.15 1.89
N ASP A 8 5.08 8.08 3.06
CA ASP A 8 4.36 8.27 4.32
C ASP A 8 3.70 9.66 4.37
N GLY A 9 2.47 9.72 4.88
CA GLY A 9 1.67 10.93 4.88
C GLY A 9 0.16 10.68 4.97
N LYS A 10 -0.62 11.77 4.88
CA LYS A 10 -2.09 11.73 4.90
C LYS A 10 -2.64 11.98 3.50
N TYR A 11 -3.59 11.15 3.09
CA TYR A 11 -4.16 11.13 1.75
C TYR A 11 -5.67 11.01 1.80
N LYS A 12 -6.33 11.51 0.75
CA LYS A 12 -7.74 11.28 0.52
C LYS A 12 -7.93 10.36 -0.67
N ILE A 13 -8.29 9.11 -0.41
CA ILE A 13 -8.42 8.06 -1.44
C ILE A 13 -9.89 7.70 -1.57
N GLY A 14 -10.47 7.92 -2.75
CA GLY A 14 -11.88 7.62 -2.99
C GLY A 14 -12.84 8.38 -2.05
N GLY A 15 -12.43 9.55 -1.55
CA GLY A 15 -13.19 10.35 -0.59
C GLY A 15 -12.97 9.98 0.88
N LEU A 16 -12.21 8.93 1.18
CA LEU A 16 -11.89 8.48 2.54
C LEU A 16 -10.52 9.02 2.98
N GLU A 17 -10.41 9.34 4.27
CA GLU A 17 -9.16 9.77 4.90
C GLU A 17 -8.26 8.55 5.20
N VAL A 18 -7.05 8.56 4.66
CA VAL A 18 -6.07 7.48 4.74
C VAL A 18 -4.76 8.04 5.28
N GLU A 19 -4.14 7.33 6.23
CA GLU A 19 -2.78 7.58 6.67
C GLU A 19 -1.88 6.45 6.16
N VAL A 20 -0.79 6.82 5.50
CA VAL A 20 0.31 5.93 5.14
C VAL A 20 1.40 6.14 6.16
N LYS A 21 1.72 5.08 6.89
CA LYS A 21 2.81 5.07 7.88
C LYS A 21 3.60 3.78 7.74
N ASP A 22 4.91 3.87 7.71
CA ASP A 22 5.81 2.75 7.49
C ASP A 22 5.45 1.99 6.21
N SER A 23 5.07 2.72 5.15
CA SER A 23 4.54 2.17 3.88
C SER A 23 3.24 1.36 4.01
N ILE A 24 2.48 1.47 5.10
CA ILE A 24 1.18 0.80 5.27
C ILE A 24 0.05 1.82 5.20
N ALA A 25 -0.82 1.70 4.21
CA ALA A 25 -2.00 2.54 4.04
C ALA A 25 -3.18 2.05 4.90
N ARG A 26 -3.67 2.88 5.82
CA ARG A 26 -4.83 2.58 6.68
C ARG A 26 -5.85 3.70 6.70
N LEU A 27 -7.13 3.36 6.79
CA LEU A 27 -8.19 4.33 7.05
C LEU A 27 -8.00 4.94 8.43
N THR A 28 -8.07 6.27 8.52
CA THR A 28 -8.00 6.96 9.81
C THR A 28 -9.24 6.73 10.67
N SER A 29 -10.36 6.34 10.06
CA SER A 29 -11.64 6.11 10.75
C SER A 29 -11.65 4.85 11.62
N ASN A 30 -11.04 3.77 11.16
CA ASN A 30 -11.13 2.46 11.81
C ASN A 30 -9.85 1.60 11.71
N GLY A 31 -8.78 2.11 11.10
CA GLY A 31 -7.51 1.39 10.94
C GLY A 31 -7.50 0.27 9.89
N SER A 32 -8.61 0.08 9.15
CA SER A 32 -8.68 -0.93 8.07
C SER A 32 -7.70 -0.61 6.95
N LEU A 33 -7.17 -1.64 6.30
CA LEU A 33 -6.27 -1.46 5.16
C LEU A 33 -6.99 -0.75 4.02
N ALA A 34 -6.39 0.34 3.55
CA ALA A 34 -6.95 1.20 2.49
C ALA A 34 -6.24 0.97 1.14
N GLY A 35 -5.92 -0.30 0.84
CA GLY A 35 -5.13 -0.69 -0.32
C GLY A 35 -3.67 -1.00 0.02
N SER A 36 -2.79 -0.86 -0.96
CA SER A 36 -1.36 -1.14 -0.82
C SER A 36 -0.51 -0.02 -1.43
N THR A 37 0.66 0.20 -0.84
CA THR A 37 1.73 1.06 -1.36
C THR A 37 2.62 0.32 -2.36
N LEU A 38 2.47 -1.00 -2.48
CA LEU A 38 3.31 -1.85 -3.31
C LEU A 38 3.20 -1.46 -4.80
N THR A 39 4.34 -1.22 -5.42
CA THR A 39 4.43 -1.00 -6.87
C THR A 39 4.40 -2.33 -7.64
N MET A 40 4.05 -2.29 -8.93
CA MET A 40 4.06 -3.50 -9.76
C MET A 40 5.45 -4.11 -9.91
N GLU A 41 6.50 -3.28 -9.94
CA GLU A 41 7.89 -3.72 -9.98
C GLU A 41 8.25 -4.52 -8.72
N GLU A 42 7.96 -3.96 -7.54
CA GLU A 42 8.21 -4.64 -6.27
C GLU A 42 7.34 -5.89 -6.11
N ALA A 43 6.09 -5.86 -6.59
CA ALA A 43 5.21 -7.03 -6.59
C ALA A 43 5.80 -8.18 -7.41
N PHE A 44 6.33 -7.88 -8.60
CA PHE A 44 6.98 -8.87 -9.45
C PHE A 44 8.26 -9.44 -8.81
N LEU A 45 9.12 -8.57 -8.28
CA LEU A 45 10.33 -9.00 -7.57
C LEU A 45 10.01 -9.84 -6.33
N ASN A 46 8.98 -9.47 -5.57
CA ASN A 46 8.51 -10.24 -4.42
C ASN A 46 7.98 -11.61 -4.82
N PHE A 47 7.23 -11.70 -5.92
CA PHE A 47 6.73 -12.97 -6.46
C PHE A 47 7.88 -13.92 -6.79
N ILE A 48 8.88 -13.44 -7.53
CA ILE A 48 10.06 -14.25 -7.87
C ILE A 48 10.78 -14.73 -6.60
N LYS A 49 11.05 -13.82 -5.65
CA LYS A 49 11.82 -14.14 -4.43
C LYS A 49 11.11 -15.10 -3.49
N LYS A 50 9.77 -15.01 -3.38
CA LYS A 50 9.01 -15.70 -2.33
C LYS A 50 8.20 -16.91 -2.81
N MET A 51 7.83 -16.95 -4.08
CA MET A 51 6.95 -17.99 -4.63
C MET A 51 7.59 -18.78 -5.76
N ALA A 52 8.39 -18.17 -6.63
CA ALA A 52 8.87 -18.85 -7.85
C ALA A 52 9.96 -19.93 -7.61
N PHE A 53 10.56 -19.97 -6.42
CA PHE A 53 11.61 -20.93 -6.05
C PHE A 53 11.30 -21.72 -4.77
N GLN A 54 10.02 -21.96 -4.47
CA GLN A 54 9.62 -22.94 -3.45
C GLN A 54 9.27 -24.29 -4.08
#